data_AF-A0A0M3JH00-F1
#
_entry.id   AF-A0A0M3JH00-F1
#
_cell.length_a   1.000
_cell.length_b   1.000
_cell.length_c   1.000
_cell.angle_alpha   90.00
_cell.angle_beta   90.00
_cell.angle_gamma   90.00
#
_symmetry.space_group_name_H-M   'P 1'
#
loop_
_entity.id
_entity.type
_entity.pdbx_description
1 polymer ?
#
loop_
_entity_poly.entity_id
_entity_poly.type
_entity_poly.pdbx_seq_one_letter_code
_entity_poly.pdbx_strand_id
1 'polypeptide(L)'
;MPPPHDCQLLYVNRDTLFSFHKASEAFLHNLMSIYVSAHYKNSPNDLQMLSDAPAHHLFVLMGPVNETQTHLPEILAVIQVCLEGALKSSTVAN
;
A
#
# COMPACT_ATOMS: atom_id res chain seq x y z
N MET A 1 -5.20 13.42 -14.66
CA MET A 1 -5.13 13.19 -13.21
C MET A 1 -6.27 13.95 -12.54
N PRO A 2 -6.93 13.37 -11.54
CA PRO A 2 -8.00 14.02 -10.78
C PRO A 2 -7.46 15.20 -9.96
N PRO A 3 -8.33 16.15 -9.55
CA PRO A 3 -7.95 17.22 -8.63
C PRO A 3 -7.44 16.64 -7.30
N PRO A 4 -6.37 17.21 -6.70
CA PRO A 4 -5.82 16.68 -5.44
C PRO A 4 -6.80 16.64 -4.27
N HIS A 5 -7.79 17.53 -4.24
CA HIS A 5 -8.81 17.57 -3.19
C HIS A 5 -9.87 16.46 -3.30
N ASP A 6 -9.96 15.81 -4.47
CA ASP A 6 -10.84 14.66 -4.70
C ASP A 6 -10.12 13.32 -4.46
N CYS A 7 -8.83 13.37 -4.13
CA CYS A 7 -8.01 12.19 -3.86
C CYS A 7 -7.96 11.93 -2.37
N GLN A 8 -7.91 10.65 -1.99
CA GLN A 8 -7.86 10.26 -0.58
C GLN A 8 -6.63 9.42 -0.29
N LEU A 9 -5.89 9.80 0.77
CA LEU A 9 -4.82 8.99 1.31
C LEU A 9 -5.42 7.96 2.29
N LEU A 10 -5.24 6.68 1.99
CA LEU A 10 -5.74 5.58 2.80
C LEU A 10 -4.59 4.77 3.40
N TYR A 11 -4.78 4.31 4.62
CA TYR A 11 -3.90 3.34 5.27
C TYR A 11 -4.24 1.93 4.80
N VAL A 12 -3.22 1.15 4.42
CA VAL A 12 -3.42 -0.23 3.96
C VAL A 12 -3.22 -1.20 5.12
N ASN A 13 -4.26 -1.98 5.42
CA ASN A 13 -4.15 -3.12 6.32
C ASN A 13 -3.40 -4.27 5.61
N ARG A 14 -2.21 -4.62 6.11
CA ARG A 14 -1.34 -5.63 5.51
C ARG A 14 -1.90 -7.05 5.60
N ASP A 15 -2.53 -7.41 6.72
CA ASP A 15 -3.15 -8.74 6.86
C ASP A 15 -4.21 -8.96 5.79
N THR A 16 -4.99 -7.91 5.49
CA THR A 16 -6.01 -7.94 4.43
C THR A 16 -5.39 -7.94 3.04
N LEU A 17 -4.30 -7.18 2.84
CA LEU A 17 -3.56 -7.13 1.58
C LEU A 17 -2.95 -8.49 1.22
N PHE A 18 -2.37 -9.19 2.20
CA PHE A 18 -1.72 -10.49 2.04
C PHE A 18 -2.64 -11.69 2.37
N SER A 19 -3.96 -11.48 2.40
CA SER A 19 -4.95 -12.53 2.71
C SER A 19 -5.22 -13.54 1.58
N PHE A 20 -4.55 -13.42 0.43
CA PHE A 20 -4.78 -14.24 -0.78
C PHE A 20 -6.22 -14.17 -1.34
N HIS A 21 -7.00 -13.16 -0.94
CA HIS A 21 -8.30 -12.91 -1.55
C HIS A 21 -8.13 -12.26 -2.93
N LYS A 22 -8.93 -12.68 -3.93
CA LYS A 22 -8.83 -12.23 -5.32
C LYS A 22 -8.80 -10.70 -5.49
N ALA A 23 -9.61 -9.98 -4.70
CA ALA A 23 -9.61 -8.51 -4.74
C ALA A 23 -8.33 -7.91 -4.16
N SER A 24 -7.79 -8.51 -3.10
CA SER A 24 -6.52 -8.10 -2.48
C SER A 24 -5.34 -8.37 -3.40
N GLU A 25 -5.33 -9.49 -4.14
CA GLU A 25 -4.29 -9.77 -5.14
C GLU A 25 -4.31 -8.77 -6.29
N ALA A 26 -5.49 -8.41 -6.80
CA ALA A 26 -5.62 -7.38 -7.82
C ALA A 26 -5.12 -6.02 -7.31
N PHE A 27 -5.44 -5.68 -6.06
CA PHE A 27 -4.92 -4.48 -5.40
C PHE A 27 -3.39 -4.51 -5.28
N LEU A 28 -2.85 -5.62 -4.76
CA LEU A 28 -1.42 -5.83 -4.57
C LEU A 28 -0.67 -5.75 -5.90
N HIS A 29 -1.22 -6.30 -6.98
CA HIS A 29 -0.64 -6.21 -8.31
C HIS A 29 -0.52 -4.76 -8.79
N ASN A 30 -1.57 -3.94 -8.60
CA ASN A 30 -1.54 -2.52 -8.94
C ASN A 30 -0.52 -1.75 -8.09
N LEU A 31 -0.46 -2.03 -6.79
CA LEU A 31 0.51 -1.43 -5.87
C LEU A 31 1.94 -1.77 -6.31
N MET A 32 2.21 -3.03 -6.63
CA MET A 32 3.53 -3.50 -7.07
C MET A 32 3.93 -2.90 -8.42
N SER A 33 2.97 -2.69 -9.34
CA SER A 33 3.22 -1.99 -10.61
C SER A 33 3.77 -0.58 -10.38
N ILE A 34 3.21 0.16 -9.42
CA ILE A 34 3.68 1.50 -9.05
C ILE A 34 5.05 1.43 -8.37
N TYR A 35 5.24 0.48 -7.45
CA TYR A 35 6.53 0.28 -6.78
C TYR A 35 7.66 0.01 -7.78
N VAL A 36 7.44 -0.93 -8.70
CA VAL A 36 8.45 -1.33 -9.68
C VAL A 36 8.77 -0.22 -10.66
N SER A 37 7.77 0.59 -11.04
CA SER A 37 7.96 1.74 -11.94
C SER A 37 8.60 2.95 -11.25
N ALA A 38 8.40 3.13 -9.94
CA ALA A 38 8.96 4.25 -9.18
C ALA A 38 10.41 4.02 -8.70
N HIS A 39 10.81 2.77 -8.42
CA HIS A 39 12.13 2.45 -7.89
C HIS A 39 13.10 1.91 -8.97
N TYR A 40 14.23 2.61 -9.15
CA TYR A 40 15.29 2.29 -10.13
C TYR A 40 16.04 0.95 -9.86
N LYS A 41 15.87 0.34 -8.68
CA LYS A 41 16.40 -1.00 -8.34
C LYS A 41 15.42 -1.73 -7.44
N ASN A 42 14.60 -2.61 -8.00
CA ASN A 42 13.78 -3.54 -7.22
C ASN A 42 14.64 -4.76 -6.90
N SER A 43 14.78 -5.09 -5.62
CA SER A 43 15.28 -6.40 -5.23
C SER A 43 14.06 -7.29 -4.97
N PRO A 44 14.04 -8.56 -5.40
CA PRO A 44 12.90 -9.45 -5.16
C PRO A 44 12.52 -9.63 -3.67
N ASN A 45 13.35 -9.14 -2.75
CA ASN A 45 13.18 -9.19 -1.30
C ASN A 45 12.27 -8.07 -0.72
N ASP A 46 11.92 -7.04 -1.50
CA ASP A 46 11.18 -5.88 -0.98
C ASP A 46 9.75 -6.26 -0.55
N LEU A 47 9.12 -7.18 -1.30
CA LEU A 47 7.80 -7.74 -0.99
C LEU A 47 7.80 -8.55 0.31
N GLN A 48 8.85 -9.36 0.50
CA GLN A 48 9.03 -10.14 1.70
C GLN A 48 9.22 -9.23 2.92
N MET A 49 10.02 -8.17 2.78
CA MET A 49 10.21 -7.18 3.84
C MET A 49 8.91 -6.47 4.21
N LEU A 50 8.08 -6.08 3.23
CA LEU A 50 6.77 -5.44 3.47
C LEU A 50 5.78 -6.35 4.21
N SER A 51 5.85 -7.66 3.94
CA SER A 51 5.03 -8.68 4.61
C SER A 51 5.50 -8.94 6.04
N ASP A 52 6.81 -9.14 6.25
CA ASP A 52 7.34 -9.69 7.50
C ASP A 52 7.65 -8.64 8.56
N ALA A 53 7.93 -7.39 8.17
CA ALA A 53 8.45 -6.38 9.09
C ALA A 53 7.33 -5.48 9.65
N PRO A 54 6.92 -5.62 10.93
CA PRO A 54 5.76 -4.92 11.48
C PRO A 54 5.91 -3.39 11.47
N ALA A 55 7.14 -2.87 11.45
CA ALA A 55 7.42 -1.43 11.37
C ALA A 55 7.08 -0.78 10.02
N HIS A 56 6.82 -1.57 8.97
CA HIS A 56 6.52 -1.06 7.64
C HIS A 56 5.04 -0.80 7.48
N HIS A 57 4.70 0.46 7.22
CA HIS A 57 3.35 0.93 6.95
C HIS A 57 3.23 1.38 5.50
N LEU A 58 2.08 1.08 4.92
CA LEU A 58 1.74 1.44 3.54
C LEU A 58 0.56 2.40 3.55
N PHE A 59 0.73 3.51 2.83
CA PHE A 59 -0.35 4.42 2.51
C PHE A 59 -0.49 4.53 0.99
N VAL A 60 -1.72 4.59 0.52
CA VAL A 60 -2.05 4.68 -0.89
C VAL A 60 -2.87 5.93 -1.15
N LEU A 61 -2.46 6.72 -2.13
CA LEU A 61 -3.27 7.82 -2.63
C LEU A 61 -4.20 7.27 -3.70
N MET A 62 -5.49 7.23 -3.41
CA MET A 62 -6.51 6.75 -4.33
C MET A 62 -7.12 7.93 -5.08
N GLY A 63 -7.45 7.71 -6.36
CA GLY A 63 -8.35 8.59 -7.09
C GLY A 63 -9.77 8.58 -6.52
N PRO A 64 -10.64 9.51 -6.97
CA PRO A 64 -12.00 9.61 -6.49
C PRO A 64 -12.78 8.31 -6.72
N VAL A 65 -13.55 7.92 -5.71
CA VAL A 65 -14.39 6.71 -5.73
C VAL A 65 -15.82 7.10 -6.05
N ASN A 66 -16.44 6.42 -7.01
CA ASN A 66 -17.88 6.55 -7.27
C ASN A 66 -18.63 5.42 -6.56
N GLU A 67 -19.77 5.71 -5.93
CA GLU A 67 -20.57 4.73 -5.18
C GLU A 67 -21.09 3.58 -6.06
N THR A 68 -21.20 3.82 -7.38
CA THR A 68 -21.63 2.82 -8.35
C THR A 68 -20.47 1.99 -8.92
N GLN A 69 -19.23 2.23 -8.47
CA GLN A 69 -18.05 1.62 -9.05
C GLN A 69 -17.86 0.17 -8.57
N THR A 70 -17.85 -0.77 -9.52
CA THR A 70 -17.64 -2.20 -9.28
C THR A 70 -16.16 -2.62 -9.29
N HIS A 71 -15.29 -1.71 -9.71
CA HIS A 71 -13.86 -1.93 -9.84
C HIS A 71 -13.08 -1.15 -8.80
N LEU A 72 -11.94 -1.69 -8.43
CA LEU A 72 -11.07 -1.07 -7.45
C LEU A 72 -10.59 0.30 -7.95
N PRO A 73 -10.61 1.37 -7.12
CA PRO A 73 -10.22 2.71 -7.59
C PRO A 73 -8.74 2.77 -7.98
N GLU A 74 -8.39 3.73 -8.82
CA GLU A 74 -7.01 3.87 -9.30
C GLU A 74 -6.07 4.27 -8.16
N ILE A 75 -4.94 3.56 -8.04
CA ILE A 75 -3.85 3.93 -7.13
C ILE A 75 -2.98 4.95 -7.88
N LEU A 76 -2.89 6.17 -7.36
CA LEU A 76 -2.14 7.26 -7.97
C LEU A 76 -0.71 7.35 -7.45
N ALA A 77 -0.52 7.02 -6.17
CA ALA A 77 0.78 7.01 -5.52
C ALA A 77 0.78 6.04 -4.34
N VAL A 78 1.96 5.54 -3.99
CA VAL A 78 2.18 4.67 -2.82
C VAL A 78 3.28 5.28 -1.96
N ILE A 79 3.05 5.31 -0.65
CA ILE A 79 3.99 5.83 0.35
C ILE A 79 4.32 4.69 1.31
N GLN A 80 5.60 4.37 1.40
CA GLN A 80 6.14 3.48 2.41
C GLN A 80 6.69 4.28 3.57
N VAL A 81 6.32 3.92 4.79
CA VAL A 81 6.92 4.47 6.00
C VAL A 81 7.46 3.33 6.85
N CYS A 82 8.68 3.48 7.36
CA CYS A 82 9.25 2.57 8.35
C CYS A 82 9.32 3.31 9.70
N LEU A 83 8.76 2.70 10.76
CA LEU A 83 8.93 3.19 12.12
C LEU A 83 10.26 2.69 12.69
N GLU A 84 11.24 3.59 12.81
CA GLU A 84 12.58 3.26 13.30
C GLU A 84 12.89 3.92 14.65
N GLY A 85 13.81 3.32 15.42
CA GLY A 85 14.30 3.83 16.69
C GLY A 85 13.85 3.04 17.93
N ALA A 86 14.02 3.62 19.11
CA ALA A 86 13.73 2.98 20.40
C ALA A 86 12.22 3.00 20.75
N LEU A 87 11.38 2.55 19.82
CA LEU A 87 9.95 2.38 20.03
C LEU A 87 9.69 1.08 20.79
N LYS A 88 8.66 1.09 21.64
CA LYS A 88 8.19 -0.15 22.27
C LYS A 88 7.67 -1.09 21.18
N SER A 89 7.94 -2.39 21.30
CA SER A 89 7.43 -3.40 20.36
C SER A 89 5.90 -3.35 20.20
N SER A 90 5.18 -3.01 21.28
CA SER A 90 3.73 -2.79 21.26
C SER A 90 3.27 -1.62 20.38
N THR A 91 4.13 -0.65 20.10
CA THR A 91 3.84 0.50 19.23
C THR A 91 4.04 0.14 17.75
N VAL A 92 4.86 -0.87 17.47
CA VAL A 92 5.28 -1.29 16.13
C VAL A 92 4.41 -2.43 15.59
N ALA A 93 3.89 -3.31 16.46
CA ALA A 93 3.20 -4.55 16.08
C ALA A 93 1.67 -4.43 15.92
N ASN A 94 1.13 -3.26 15.56
CA ASN A 94 -0.31 -3.08 15.33
C ASN A 94 -0.72 -3.36 13.88
#